data_AF-A0A9X4S7P6-F1
#
_entry.id   AF-A0A9X4S7P6-F1
#
_cell.length_a   1.000
_cell.length_b   1.000
_cell.length_c   1.000
_cell.angle_alpha   90.00
_cell.angle_beta   90.00
_cell.angle_gamma   90.00
#
_symmetry.space_group_name_H-M   'P 1'
#
loop_
_entity.id
_entity.type
_entity.pdbx_description
1 polymer ?
#
loop_
_entity_poly.entity_id
_entity_poly.type
_entity_poly.pdbx_seq_one_letter_code
_entity_poly.pdbx_strand_id
1 'polypeptide(L)'
;MPSPPTTAPAPTTDSPTTFWNQTAARTYLFDAFSVMLPEGEAFVMDAVSEAAQHLPPGCELRLECARFVQEEEAHQRAHRLYNARLGQQGHGVAAMEARIAHDLRAIQTRLSVDQRLCLAAAFEHVTATISAVALRSERMLTKTPNAQTRLWRWHCAEEMAHLGVTVELMAARDLSYGARVGWFLVASAVMLGDVLRHMRAFYRHDVGTGRLSAPRFWAASLAGAVQALPDLWSTTVGWASYLLPRRSSMKAAAATPITVRELRPTDIPALMALEHACWTPEQAAQASDLLDRMRRHPEYCLGAFCPRTGKALASLFMKPSSTHAMSQARTWRDCIEGRAVNTATGPGNALFGISLSSIDPEAVKAIFGYFWPHALKGGWRYIFLGSPIPGLKSWLQSHPQGNAHAYVQQRRRGLPLDPQLRYYHGKGFRHIEAVLPNYFPHARSLDHGVLLRGQVPGARWAPLWRRLPLSHIQAMQRWLFRLP
;
A
#
# COMPACT_ATOMS: atom_id res chain seq x y z
N MET A 1 34.09 -25.65 11.13
CA MET A 1 34.22 -24.18 11.06
C MET A 1 35.70 -23.85 10.94
N PRO A 2 36.19 -23.35 9.79
CA PRO A 2 37.58 -22.92 9.71
C PRO A 2 37.75 -21.55 10.38
N SER A 3 38.85 -21.37 11.11
CA SER A 3 39.19 -20.15 11.87
C SER A 3 39.42 -18.94 10.95
N PRO A 4 39.14 -17.70 11.42
CA PRO A 4 39.35 -16.50 10.62
C PRO A 4 40.86 -16.20 10.47
N PRO A 5 41.29 -15.56 9.36
CA PRO A 5 42.68 -15.20 9.16
C PRO A 5 43.11 -14.04 10.09
N THR A 6 44.29 -14.20 10.68
CA THR A 6 44.83 -13.41 11.82
C THR A 6 45.63 -12.16 11.42
N THR A 7 45.59 -11.71 10.17
CA THR A 7 46.37 -10.54 9.73
C THR A 7 45.62 -9.72 8.69
N ALA A 8 45.53 -8.41 8.95
CA ALA A 8 44.96 -7.43 8.03
C ALA A 8 45.77 -7.37 6.72
N PRO A 9 45.12 -7.38 5.54
CA PRO A 9 45.82 -7.27 4.27
C PRO A 9 46.47 -5.89 4.13
N ALA A 10 47.73 -5.87 3.70
CA ALA A 10 48.48 -4.66 3.40
C ALA A 10 47.83 -3.90 2.22
N PRO A 11 47.91 -2.55 2.19
CA PRO A 11 47.24 -1.74 1.18
C PRO A 11 47.89 -1.94 -0.18
N THR A 12 47.13 -2.45 -1.14
CA THR A 12 47.52 -2.50 -2.55
C THR A 12 47.37 -1.11 -3.17
N THR A 13 48.47 -0.57 -3.68
CA THR A 13 48.53 0.68 -4.45
C THR A 13 47.98 0.46 -5.86
N ASP A 14 46.80 1.01 -6.17
CA ASP A 14 46.45 1.59 -7.48
C ASP A 14 45.13 2.42 -7.46
N SER A 15 45.23 3.66 -7.98
CA SER A 15 44.21 4.71 -8.23
C SER A 15 43.67 5.57 -7.05
N PRO A 16 44.07 6.86 -6.94
CA PRO A 16 43.36 7.85 -6.13
C PRO A 16 42.24 8.47 -7.00
N THR A 17 40.93 8.29 -6.71
CA THR A 17 39.78 9.16 -7.13
C THR A 17 38.38 8.51 -7.25
N THR A 18 38.10 7.29 -6.80
CA THR A 18 36.75 6.72 -7.02
C THR A 18 35.71 7.25 -6.01
N PHE A 19 34.85 8.15 -6.47
CA PHE A 19 33.66 8.60 -5.74
C PHE A 19 32.66 7.44 -5.56
N TRP A 20 32.03 7.34 -4.36
CA TRP A 20 31.23 6.15 -4.01
C TRP A 20 29.99 5.97 -4.89
N ASN A 21 29.45 7.07 -5.44
CA ASN A 21 28.31 7.04 -6.37
C ASN A 21 28.75 7.29 -7.82
N GLN A 22 29.90 6.71 -8.22
CA GLN A 22 30.52 6.76 -9.56
C GLN A 22 31.07 8.13 -9.97
N THR A 23 30.36 9.24 -9.71
CA THR A 23 30.81 10.60 -10.03
C THR A 23 30.77 11.50 -8.81
N ALA A 24 31.59 12.56 -8.84
CA ALA A 24 31.62 13.60 -7.81
C ALA A 24 30.25 14.26 -7.62
N ALA A 25 29.61 14.71 -8.70
CA ALA A 25 28.31 15.37 -8.64
C ALA A 25 27.22 14.48 -8.01
N ARG A 26 27.19 13.19 -8.35
CA ARG A 26 26.24 12.24 -7.77
C ARG A 26 26.55 11.96 -6.31
N THR A 27 27.82 11.90 -5.94
CA THR A 27 28.25 11.70 -4.55
C THR A 27 27.87 12.92 -3.71
N TYR A 28 28.22 14.13 -4.15
CA TYR A 28 27.88 15.37 -3.45
C TYR A 28 26.39 15.60 -3.29
N LEU A 29 25.56 15.16 -4.25
CA LEU A 29 24.11 15.26 -4.13
C LEU A 29 23.60 14.49 -2.92
N PHE A 30 24.01 13.23 -2.78
CA PHE A 30 23.60 12.39 -1.66
C PHE A 30 24.31 12.80 -0.36
N ASP A 31 25.58 13.17 -0.40
CA ASP A 31 26.28 13.72 0.77
C ASP A 31 25.56 14.99 1.29
N ALA A 32 25.11 15.86 0.39
CA ALA A 32 24.35 17.08 0.73
C ALA A 32 23.00 16.76 1.38
N PHE A 33 22.27 15.75 0.89
CA PHE A 33 21.05 15.28 1.56
C PHE A 33 21.35 14.69 2.93
N SER A 34 22.39 13.85 3.05
CA SER A 34 22.78 13.27 4.35
C SER A 34 23.00 14.33 5.42
N VAL A 35 23.64 15.45 5.07
CA VAL A 35 23.88 16.58 5.99
C VAL A 35 22.57 17.20 6.50
N MET A 36 21.51 17.19 5.69
CA MET A 36 20.23 17.82 6.03
C MET A 36 19.30 16.92 6.81
N LEU A 37 19.34 15.61 6.53
CA LEU A 37 18.39 14.64 7.05
C LEU A 37 18.29 14.64 8.58
N PRO A 38 19.36 14.59 9.38
CA PRO A 38 19.21 14.44 10.82
C PRO A 38 18.39 15.53 11.51
N GLU A 39 18.61 16.80 11.13
CA GLU A 39 17.88 17.92 11.70
C GLU A 39 16.49 18.07 11.05
N GLY A 40 16.35 17.74 9.77
CA GLY A 40 15.07 17.69 9.07
C GLY A 40 14.12 16.64 9.66
N GLU A 41 14.60 15.40 9.83
CA GLU A 41 13.86 14.29 10.43
C GLU A 41 13.47 14.60 11.88
N ALA A 42 14.35 15.26 12.66
CA ALA A 42 13.99 15.76 13.99
C ALA A 42 12.77 16.70 13.92
N PHE A 43 12.81 17.67 13.01
CA PHE A 43 11.71 18.61 12.81
C PHE A 43 10.42 17.91 12.39
N VAL A 44 10.51 16.93 11.48
CA VAL A 44 9.36 16.17 10.99
C VAL A 44 8.75 15.32 12.12
N MET A 45 9.58 14.59 12.88
CA MET A 45 9.14 13.80 14.05
C MET A 45 8.43 14.67 15.09
N ASP A 46 8.97 15.85 15.41
CA ASP A 46 8.35 16.80 16.35
C ASP A 46 6.99 17.27 15.84
N ALA A 47 6.92 17.69 14.58
CA ALA A 47 5.68 18.19 13.96
C ALA A 47 4.60 17.09 13.90
N VAL A 48 4.97 15.86 13.55
CA VAL A 48 4.07 14.71 13.52
C VAL A 48 3.59 14.35 14.93
N SER A 49 4.50 14.27 15.90
CA SER A 49 4.18 13.94 17.28
C SER A 49 3.21 14.95 17.90
N GLU A 50 3.46 16.24 17.70
CA GLU A 50 2.61 17.31 18.21
C GLU A 50 1.23 17.34 17.53
N ALA A 51 1.19 17.16 16.21
CA ALA A 51 -0.08 17.09 15.48
C ALA A 51 -0.90 15.85 15.88
N ALA A 52 -0.25 14.71 16.13
CA ALA A 52 -0.89 13.46 16.54
C ALA A 52 -1.56 13.53 17.93
N GLN A 53 -1.12 14.43 18.82
CA GLN A 53 -1.76 14.64 20.13
C GLN A 53 -3.21 15.13 20.02
N HIS A 54 -3.57 15.74 18.89
CA HIS A 54 -4.91 16.26 18.64
C HIS A 54 -5.85 15.22 18.00
N LEU A 55 -5.35 14.01 17.73
CA LEU A 55 -6.17 12.92 17.20
C LEU A 55 -6.98 12.24 18.31
N PRO A 56 -8.16 11.66 17.98
CA PRO A 56 -8.94 10.88 18.94
C PRO A 56 -8.12 9.75 19.58
N PRO A 57 -8.28 9.47 20.88
CA PRO A 57 -7.63 8.34 21.53
C PRO A 57 -7.94 7.02 20.82
N GLY A 58 -6.92 6.20 20.59
CA GLY A 58 -7.06 4.87 20.00
C GLY A 58 -7.32 4.84 18.49
N CYS A 59 -7.27 5.97 17.77
CA CYS A 59 -7.35 5.95 16.31
C CYS A 59 -6.08 5.33 15.68
N GLU A 60 -6.26 4.64 14.56
CA GLU A 60 -5.17 3.94 13.86
C GLU A 60 -4.06 4.90 13.40
N LEU A 61 -4.42 6.08 12.90
CA LEU A 61 -3.47 7.10 12.46
C LEU A 61 -2.51 7.53 13.59
N ARG A 62 -2.95 7.53 14.86
CA ARG A 62 -2.07 7.85 15.99
C ARG A 62 -1.01 6.76 16.22
N LEU A 63 -1.37 5.48 15.99
CA LEU A 63 -0.41 4.37 16.04
C LEU A 63 0.57 4.44 14.86
N GLU A 64 0.10 4.85 13.69
CA GLU A 64 0.95 5.06 12.51
C GLU A 64 1.94 6.21 12.72
N CYS A 65 1.50 7.34 13.29
CA CYS A 65 2.40 8.43 13.69
C CYS A 65 3.47 7.95 14.69
N ALA A 66 3.12 7.11 15.66
CA ALA A 66 4.10 6.58 16.61
C ALA A 66 5.13 5.65 15.93
N ARG A 67 4.70 4.83 14.96
CA ARG A 67 5.62 3.99 14.18
C ARG A 67 6.52 4.83 13.27
N PHE A 68 5.94 5.82 12.60
CA PHE A 68 6.67 6.79 11.79
C PHE A 68 7.83 7.39 12.59
N VAL A 69 7.57 7.90 13.80
CA VAL A 69 8.62 8.49 14.66
C VAL A 69 9.71 7.47 15.00
N GLN A 70 9.35 6.22 15.30
CA GLN A 70 10.32 5.17 15.59
C GLN A 70 11.23 4.83 14.38
N GLU A 71 10.66 4.79 13.18
CA GLU A 71 11.39 4.50 11.94
C GLU A 71 12.35 5.65 11.60
N GLU A 72 11.89 6.90 11.72
CA GLU A 72 12.68 8.12 11.50
C GLU A 72 13.87 8.24 12.46
N GLU A 73 13.72 7.86 13.74
CA GLU A 73 14.84 7.82 14.67
C GLU A 73 15.98 6.89 14.19
N ALA A 74 15.65 5.82 13.47
CA ALA A 74 16.66 4.92 12.91
C ALA A 74 17.41 5.58 11.75
N HIS A 75 16.70 6.30 10.89
CA HIS A 75 17.28 7.06 9.77
C HIS A 75 18.21 8.14 10.29
N GLN A 76 17.76 8.89 11.29
CA GLN A 76 18.51 9.98 11.92
C GLN A 76 19.85 9.49 12.47
N ARG A 77 19.84 8.35 13.20
CA ARG A 77 21.07 7.75 13.73
C ARG A 77 22.01 7.32 12.60
N ALA A 78 21.49 6.74 11.53
CA ALA A 78 22.29 6.29 10.40
C ALA A 78 22.96 7.47 9.67
N HIS A 79 22.22 8.56 9.43
CA HIS A 79 22.74 9.76 8.77
C HIS A 79 23.71 10.55 9.67
N ARG A 80 23.52 10.58 10.99
CA ARG A 80 24.54 11.15 11.91
C ARG A 80 25.88 10.42 11.81
N LEU A 81 25.87 9.08 11.73
CA LEU A 81 27.09 8.28 11.52
C LEU A 81 27.69 8.51 10.14
N TYR A 82 26.86 8.72 9.12
CA TYR A 82 27.32 9.10 7.77
C TYR A 82 28.04 10.45 7.81
N ASN A 83 27.40 11.46 8.42
CA ASN A 83 27.89 12.83 8.51
C ASN A 83 29.17 12.94 9.34
N ALA A 84 29.27 12.16 10.42
CA ALA A 84 30.51 12.05 11.20
C ALA A 84 31.70 11.57 10.33
N ARG A 85 31.48 10.61 9.41
CA ARG A 85 32.52 10.16 8.47
C ARG A 85 32.89 11.24 7.46
N LEU A 86 31.92 11.99 6.94
CA LEU A 86 32.20 13.14 6.08
C LEU A 86 33.02 14.21 6.82
N GLY A 87 32.72 14.44 8.11
CA GLY A 87 33.51 15.32 8.98
C GLY A 87 34.96 14.85 9.15
N GLN A 88 35.17 13.55 9.35
CA GLN A 88 36.51 12.94 9.43
C GLN A 88 37.30 13.07 8.11
N GLN A 89 36.62 13.21 6.97
CA GLN A 89 37.23 13.47 5.67
C GLN A 89 37.64 14.94 5.48
N GLY A 90 37.44 15.79 6.49
CA GLY A 90 37.80 17.21 6.45
C GLY A 90 36.72 18.12 5.89
N HIS A 91 35.53 17.58 5.57
CA HIS A 91 34.39 18.40 5.18
C HIS A 91 33.82 19.12 6.41
N GLY A 92 33.47 20.41 6.26
CA GLY A 92 32.93 21.25 7.34
C GLY A 92 31.49 20.94 7.75
N VAL A 93 31.14 19.66 7.92
CA VAL A 93 29.77 19.17 8.12
C VAL A 93 29.16 19.69 9.41
N ALA A 94 29.91 19.74 10.51
CA ALA A 94 29.39 20.27 11.78
C ALA A 94 28.86 21.71 11.66
N ALA A 95 29.51 22.56 10.87
CA ALA A 95 29.06 23.92 10.62
C ALA A 95 27.82 23.97 9.71
N MET A 96 27.66 22.99 8.81
CA MET A 96 26.47 22.85 7.98
C MET A 96 25.27 22.41 8.83
N GLU A 97 25.43 21.34 9.62
CA GLU A 97 24.40 20.84 10.54
C GLU A 97 23.97 21.92 11.55
N ALA A 98 24.93 22.65 12.14
CA ALA A 98 24.62 23.73 13.09
C ALA A 98 23.77 24.85 12.48
N ARG A 99 23.98 25.17 11.18
CA ARG A 99 23.18 26.16 10.45
C ARG A 99 21.75 25.65 10.26
N ILE A 100 21.60 24.42 9.78
CA ILE A 100 20.28 23.81 9.53
C ILE A 100 19.50 23.75 10.85
N ALA A 101 20.15 23.31 11.93
CA ALA A 101 19.56 23.27 13.25
C ALA A 101 19.12 24.66 13.74
N HIS A 102 19.91 25.72 13.45
CA HIS A 102 19.52 27.10 13.77
C HIS A 102 18.28 27.54 12.99
N ASP A 103 18.26 27.31 11.68
CA ASP A 103 17.18 27.71 10.79
C ASP A 103 15.88 26.98 11.15
N LEU A 104 15.94 25.66 11.39
CA LEU A 104 14.78 24.86 11.79
C LEU A 104 14.26 25.23 13.19
N ARG A 105 15.13 25.53 14.17
CA ARG A 105 14.67 26.05 15.49
C ARG A 105 13.97 27.41 15.36
N ALA A 106 14.48 28.29 14.50
CA ALA A 106 13.82 29.56 14.23
C ALA A 106 12.44 29.37 13.59
N ILE A 107 12.29 28.38 12.71
CA ILE A 107 11.00 27.98 12.14
C ILE A 107 10.08 27.40 13.22
N GLN A 108 10.57 26.46 14.04
CA GLN A 108 9.79 25.79 15.09
C GLN A 108 9.17 26.79 16.06
N THR A 109 9.91 27.82 16.45
CA THR A 109 9.47 28.84 17.41
C THR A 109 8.51 29.88 16.82
N ARG A 110 8.44 30.03 15.49
CA ARG A 110 7.64 31.07 14.82
C ARG A 110 6.38 30.55 14.16
N LEU A 111 6.35 29.28 13.77
CA LEU A 111 5.23 28.69 13.04
C LEU A 111 4.22 28.04 13.99
N SER A 112 2.97 27.92 13.56
CA SER A 112 1.96 27.12 14.27
C SER A 112 2.15 25.61 14.01
N VAL A 113 1.49 24.76 14.80
CA VAL A 113 1.47 23.29 14.61
C VAL A 113 1.10 22.93 13.18
N ASP A 114 0.06 23.58 12.64
CA ASP A 114 -0.46 23.31 11.30
C ASP A 114 0.54 23.71 10.21
N GLN A 115 1.21 24.86 10.38
CA GLN A 115 2.24 25.32 9.45
C GLN A 115 3.48 24.42 9.50
N ARG A 116 3.89 23.99 10.70
CA ARG A 116 4.97 23.00 10.88
C ARG A 116 4.61 21.67 10.21
N LEU A 117 3.37 21.20 10.37
CA LEU A 117 2.89 19.97 9.73
C LEU A 117 2.86 20.10 8.20
N CYS A 118 2.43 21.24 7.65
CA CYS A 118 2.51 21.48 6.20
C CYS A 118 3.96 21.46 5.69
N LEU A 119 4.91 22.02 6.44
CA LEU A 119 6.32 22.00 6.09
C LEU A 119 6.90 20.59 6.18
N ALA A 120 6.57 19.84 7.24
CA ALA A 120 6.96 18.45 7.41
C ALA A 120 6.45 17.58 6.25
N ALA A 121 5.15 17.66 5.93
CA ALA A 121 4.58 16.93 4.80
C ALA A 121 5.20 17.32 3.45
N ALA A 122 5.68 18.56 3.32
CA ALA A 122 6.40 18.99 2.12
C ALA A 122 7.80 18.38 2.03
N PHE A 123 8.54 18.31 3.14
CA PHE A 123 9.83 17.63 3.20
C PHE A 123 9.68 16.17 2.82
N GLU A 124 8.74 15.46 3.45
CA GLU A 124 8.39 14.07 3.14
C GLU A 124 8.06 13.85 1.66
N HIS A 125 7.31 14.77 1.04
CA HIS A 125 6.98 14.65 -0.37
C HIS A 125 8.20 14.82 -1.27
N VAL A 126 9.07 15.77 -0.95
CA VAL A 126 10.32 16.01 -1.69
C VAL A 126 11.23 14.80 -1.59
N THR A 127 11.48 14.30 -0.37
CA THR A 127 12.34 13.15 -0.10
C THR A 127 11.77 11.87 -0.70
N ALA A 128 10.47 11.58 -0.53
CA ALA A 128 9.84 10.42 -1.14
C ALA A 128 9.90 10.44 -2.68
N THR A 129 9.73 11.62 -3.31
CA THR A 129 9.85 11.76 -4.77
C THR A 129 11.27 11.44 -5.24
N ILE A 130 12.27 11.98 -4.54
CA ILE A 130 13.69 11.76 -4.83
C ILE A 130 14.04 10.27 -4.62
N SER A 131 13.59 9.68 -3.53
CA SER A 131 13.77 8.28 -3.18
C SER A 131 13.19 7.33 -4.24
N ALA A 132 11.99 7.61 -4.74
CA ALA A 132 11.39 6.84 -5.83
C ALA A 132 12.22 6.89 -7.12
N VAL A 133 12.85 8.03 -7.43
CA VAL A 133 13.75 8.16 -8.59
C VAL A 133 15.08 7.43 -8.35
N ALA A 134 15.64 7.57 -7.15
CA ALA A 134 16.90 6.95 -6.76
C ALA A 134 16.84 5.42 -6.80
N LEU A 135 15.72 4.81 -6.38
CA LEU A 135 15.55 3.36 -6.40
C LEU A 135 15.43 2.77 -7.82
N ARG A 136 14.83 3.51 -8.75
CA ARG A 136 14.64 3.03 -10.15
C ARG A 136 15.82 3.35 -11.06
N SER A 137 16.55 4.43 -10.81
CA SER A 137 17.57 4.94 -11.74
C SER A 137 18.99 4.70 -11.25
N GLU A 138 19.71 3.84 -11.98
CA GLU A 138 21.16 3.63 -11.75
C GLU A 138 22.01 4.85 -12.10
N ARG A 139 21.44 5.81 -12.86
CA ARG A 139 22.06 7.11 -13.19
C ARG A 139 22.05 8.05 -11.99
N MET A 140 21.13 7.85 -11.05
CA MET A 140 21.05 8.63 -9.81
C MET A 140 21.80 7.92 -8.67
N LEU A 141 21.41 6.68 -8.34
CA LEU A 141 22.03 5.88 -7.27
C LEU A 141 22.58 4.56 -7.82
N THR A 142 23.89 4.38 -7.71
CA THR A 142 24.58 3.22 -8.30
C THR A 142 24.16 1.89 -7.68
N LYS A 143 24.09 0.80 -8.46
CA LYS A 143 23.89 -0.56 -7.95
C LYS A 143 25.11 -1.20 -7.30
N THR A 144 26.29 -0.61 -7.46
CA THR A 144 27.53 -1.11 -6.87
C THR A 144 27.40 -1.19 -5.33
N PRO A 145 27.54 -2.38 -4.72
CA PRO A 145 27.42 -2.54 -3.28
C PRO A 145 28.56 -1.83 -2.53
N ASN A 146 28.22 -0.83 -1.73
CA ASN A 146 29.10 -0.23 -0.72
C ASN A 146 28.25 0.21 0.49
N ALA A 147 28.88 0.69 1.56
CA ALA A 147 28.18 1.05 2.79
C ALA A 147 27.14 2.16 2.57
N GLN A 148 27.52 3.21 1.82
CA GLN A 148 26.68 4.37 1.50
C GLN A 148 25.49 3.97 0.64
N THR A 149 25.71 3.20 -0.43
CA THR A 149 24.65 2.71 -1.31
C THR A 149 23.64 1.84 -0.56
N ARG A 150 24.10 0.99 0.38
CA ARG A 150 23.18 0.17 1.21
C ARG A 150 22.30 1.03 2.10
N LEU A 151 22.89 2.02 2.77
CA LEU A 151 22.16 2.96 3.61
C LEU A 151 21.14 3.75 2.80
N TRP A 152 21.56 4.35 1.69
CA TRP A 152 20.66 5.14 0.84
C TRP A 152 19.54 4.31 0.23
N ARG A 153 19.79 3.07 -0.18
CA ARG A 153 18.72 2.19 -0.65
C ARG A 153 17.72 1.81 0.42
N TRP A 154 18.20 1.58 1.64
CA TRP A 154 17.34 1.28 2.79
C TRP A 154 16.48 2.49 3.13
N HIS A 155 17.09 3.65 3.34
CA HIS A 155 16.39 4.91 3.63
C HIS A 155 15.37 5.23 2.53
N CYS A 156 15.78 5.26 1.25
CA CYS A 156 14.86 5.54 0.15
C CYS A 156 13.69 4.56 0.04
N ALA A 157 13.87 3.30 0.44
CA ALA A 157 12.80 2.31 0.40
C ALA A 157 11.77 2.52 1.53
N GLU A 158 12.20 3.03 2.68
CA GLU A 158 11.33 3.33 3.82
C GLU A 158 10.62 4.68 3.66
N GLU A 159 11.31 5.70 3.12
CA GLU A 159 10.77 7.05 2.87
C GLU A 159 9.46 7.05 2.05
N MET A 160 9.31 6.08 1.14
CA MET A 160 8.09 5.96 0.33
C MET A 160 6.84 5.62 1.16
N ALA A 161 7.00 5.03 2.35
CA ALA A 161 5.90 4.73 3.27
C ALA A 161 5.55 5.92 4.17
N HIS A 162 6.53 6.79 4.46
CA HIS A 162 6.44 7.92 5.38
C HIS A 162 5.54 9.05 4.86
N LEU A 163 5.56 9.28 3.54
CA LEU A 163 4.66 10.23 2.85
C LEU A 163 3.17 10.05 3.19
N GLY A 164 2.70 8.82 3.39
CA GLY A 164 1.29 8.54 3.67
C GLY A 164 0.82 9.17 5.00
N VAL A 165 1.66 9.13 6.03
CA VAL A 165 1.31 9.51 7.40
C VAL A 165 1.10 11.02 7.54
N THR A 166 2.08 11.82 7.10
CA THR A 166 2.01 13.30 7.20
C THR A 166 0.84 13.87 6.40
N VAL A 167 0.59 13.26 5.26
CA VAL A 167 -0.53 13.52 4.38
C VAL A 167 -1.89 13.28 5.04
N GLU A 168 -2.05 12.16 5.72
CA GLU A 168 -3.30 11.82 6.41
C GLU A 168 -3.51 12.69 7.64
N LEU A 169 -2.42 13.04 8.33
CA LEU A 169 -2.45 13.95 9.46
C LEU A 169 -2.88 15.38 9.07
N MET A 170 -2.42 15.89 7.92
CA MET A 170 -2.91 17.16 7.37
C MET A 170 -4.41 17.11 7.04
N ALA A 171 -4.89 15.98 6.50
CA ALA A 171 -6.30 15.80 6.17
C ALA A 171 -7.18 15.72 7.43
N ALA A 172 -6.71 15.03 8.47
CA ALA A 172 -7.40 14.93 9.76
C ALA A 172 -7.56 16.28 10.47
N ARG A 173 -6.68 17.24 10.15
CA ARG A 173 -6.70 18.62 10.68
C ARG A 173 -7.37 19.64 9.77
N ASP A 174 -7.96 19.20 8.66
CA ASP A 174 -8.66 20.05 7.68
C ASP A 174 -7.79 21.22 7.14
N LEU A 175 -6.49 20.96 6.91
CA LEU A 175 -5.57 22.01 6.47
C LEU A 175 -5.87 22.46 5.03
N SER A 176 -5.94 23.78 4.85
CA SER A 176 -6.29 24.35 3.55
C SER A 176 -5.28 23.99 2.45
N TYR A 177 -5.80 23.76 1.24
CA TYR A 177 -4.99 23.51 0.05
C TYR A 177 -3.97 24.63 -0.22
N GLY A 178 -4.36 25.89 0.01
CA GLY A 178 -3.48 27.05 -0.17
C GLY A 178 -2.28 27.02 0.78
N ALA A 179 -2.49 26.74 2.06
CA ALA A 179 -1.40 26.61 3.03
C ALA A 179 -0.47 25.46 2.67
N ARG A 180 -1.04 24.30 2.30
CA ARG A 180 -0.27 23.12 1.86
C ARG A 180 0.65 23.43 0.68
N VAL A 181 0.12 24.08 -0.36
CA VAL A 181 0.89 24.45 -1.56
C VAL A 181 1.92 25.53 -1.25
N GLY A 182 1.55 26.56 -0.50
CA GLY A 182 2.46 27.65 -0.12
C GLY A 182 3.68 27.14 0.63
N TRP A 183 3.48 26.32 1.66
CA TRP A 183 4.58 25.74 2.44
C TRP A 183 5.42 24.74 1.65
N PHE A 184 4.83 24.04 0.68
CA PHE A 184 5.60 23.18 -0.21
C PHE A 184 6.56 23.94 -1.11
N LEU A 185 6.14 25.09 -1.65
CA LEU A 185 7.02 25.94 -2.44
C LEU A 185 8.18 26.49 -1.59
N VAL A 186 7.89 26.90 -0.34
CA VAL A 186 8.91 27.34 0.62
C VAL A 186 9.88 26.21 0.94
N ALA A 187 9.39 25.02 1.33
CA ALA A 187 10.20 23.85 1.61
C ALA A 187 11.13 23.49 0.44
N SER A 188 10.56 23.43 -0.77
CA SER A 188 11.29 23.09 -1.99
C SER A 188 12.41 24.09 -2.29
N ALA A 189 12.12 25.39 -2.13
CA ALA A 189 13.12 26.44 -2.35
C ALA A 189 14.25 26.39 -1.32
N VAL A 190 13.92 26.20 -0.04
CA VAL A 190 14.90 26.08 1.05
C VAL A 190 15.78 24.84 0.83
N MET A 191 15.17 23.67 0.62
CA MET A 191 15.92 22.43 0.41
C MET A 191 16.83 22.52 -0.81
N LEU A 192 16.33 23.06 -1.93
CA LEU A 192 17.15 23.24 -3.14
C LEU A 192 18.34 24.18 -2.86
N GLY A 193 18.11 25.28 -2.15
CA GLY A 193 19.16 26.21 -1.75
C GLY A 193 20.23 25.53 -0.89
N ASP A 194 19.82 24.72 0.08
CA ASP A 194 20.71 23.99 0.98
C ASP A 194 21.52 22.92 0.26
N VAL A 195 20.87 22.10 -0.57
CA VAL A 195 21.54 21.09 -1.39
C VAL A 195 22.61 21.73 -2.27
N LEU A 196 22.27 22.81 -2.99
CA LEU A 196 23.23 23.51 -3.85
C LEU A 196 24.40 24.10 -3.05
N ARG A 197 24.13 24.64 -1.85
CA ARG A 197 25.17 25.20 -0.98
C ARG A 197 26.13 24.11 -0.47
N HIS A 198 25.60 22.97 -0.02
CA HIS A 198 26.41 21.85 0.46
C HIS A 198 27.18 21.20 -0.69
N MET A 199 26.57 20.97 -1.84
CA MET A 199 27.26 20.48 -3.04
C MET A 199 28.41 21.42 -3.44
N ARG A 200 28.20 22.74 -3.41
CA ARG A 200 29.25 23.72 -3.66
C ARG A 200 30.37 23.64 -2.63
N ALA A 201 30.05 23.41 -1.36
CA ALA A 201 31.05 23.28 -0.30
C ALA A 201 31.91 22.02 -0.48
N PHE A 202 31.30 20.86 -0.78
CA PHE A 202 32.03 19.63 -1.10
C PHE A 202 32.92 19.81 -2.34
N TYR A 203 32.38 20.39 -3.41
CA TYR A 203 33.15 20.72 -4.62
C TYR A 203 34.37 21.60 -4.32
N ARG A 204 34.19 22.70 -3.57
CA ARG A 204 35.28 23.62 -3.22
C ARG A 204 36.35 22.94 -2.38
N HIS A 205 35.96 22.06 -1.46
CA HIS A 205 36.89 21.30 -0.63
C HIS A 205 37.73 20.34 -1.49
N ASP A 206 37.09 19.52 -2.32
CA ASP A 206 37.80 18.52 -3.14
C ASP A 206 38.66 19.15 -4.24
N VAL A 207 38.27 20.31 -4.78
CA VAL A 207 39.13 21.09 -5.69
C VAL A 207 40.30 21.73 -4.93
N GLY A 208 40.04 22.31 -3.75
CA GLY A 208 41.06 22.97 -2.94
C GLY A 208 42.13 22.01 -2.39
N THR A 209 41.77 20.75 -2.14
CA THR A 209 42.69 19.69 -1.71
C THR A 209 43.38 18.97 -2.88
N GLY A 210 43.08 19.34 -4.13
CA GLY A 210 43.62 18.70 -5.32
C GLY A 210 43.04 17.31 -5.63
N ARG A 211 42.05 16.83 -4.85
CA ARG A 211 41.36 15.56 -5.08
C ARG A 211 40.54 15.55 -6.37
N LEU A 212 40.08 16.71 -6.81
CA LEU A 212 39.24 16.87 -8.00
C LEU A 212 39.71 18.02 -8.89
N SER A 213 39.81 17.77 -10.19
CA SER A 213 40.07 18.81 -11.19
C SER A 213 38.77 19.49 -11.61
N ALA A 214 38.70 20.82 -11.51
CA ALA A 214 37.51 21.60 -11.85
C ALA A 214 37.03 21.41 -13.31
N PRO A 215 37.91 21.46 -14.34
CA PRO A 215 37.50 21.16 -15.71
C PRO A 215 36.91 19.75 -15.88
N ARG A 216 37.53 18.74 -15.26
CA ARG A 216 37.05 17.34 -15.32
C ARG A 216 35.70 17.19 -14.63
N PHE A 217 35.50 17.87 -13.51
CA PHE A 217 34.21 17.92 -12.81
C PHE A 217 33.10 18.48 -13.69
N TRP A 218 33.32 19.64 -14.31
CA TRP A 218 32.28 20.28 -15.13
C TRP A 218 31.97 19.49 -16.39
N ALA A 219 32.98 18.92 -17.05
CA ALA A 219 32.77 18.03 -18.21
C ALA A 219 31.93 16.80 -17.83
N ALA A 220 32.29 16.12 -16.72
CA ALA A 220 31.53 14.95 -16.24
C ALA A 220 30.12 15.31 -15.75
N SER A 221 29.96 16.48 -15.11
CA SER A 221 28.67 16.96 -14.62
C SER A 221 27.73 17.33 -15.76
N LEU A 222 28.23 17.98 -16.82
CA LEU A 222 27.43 18.31 -18.00
C LEU A 222 26.97 17.04 -18.73
N ALA A 223 27.89 16.10 -18.96
CA ALA A 223 27.56 14.81 -19.56
C ALA A 223 26.54 14.03 -18.71
N GLY A 224 26.73 14.01 -17.39
CA GLY A 224 25.81 13.40 -16.44
C GLY A 224 24.43 14.07 -16.42
N ALA A 225 24.36 15.41 -16.49
CA ALA A 225 23.11 16.16 -16.51
C ALA A 225 22.26 15.83 -17.75
N VAL A 226 22.89 15.75 -18.92
CA VAL A 226 22.22 15.33 -20.16
C VAL A 226 21.66 13.90 -20.01
N GLN A 227 22.46 12.97 -19.47
CA GLN A 227 22.01 11.61 -19.24
C GLN A 227 20.89 11.53 -18.18
N ALA A 228 20.86 12.45 -17.22
CA ALA A 228 19.87 12.50 -16.15
C ALA A 228 18.55 13.20 -16.53
N LEU A 229 18.41 13.77 -17.73
CA LEU A 229 17.20 14.49 -18.16
C LEU A 229 15.89 13.70 -17.92
N PRO A 230 15.78 12.39 -18.23
CA PRO A 230 14.58 11.61 -17.90
C PRO A 230 14.29 11.52 -16.39
N ASP A 231 15.33 11.49 -15.56
CA ASP A 231 15.19 11.41 -14.11
C ASP A 231 14.75 12.76 -13.54
N LEU A 232 15.40 13.84 -13.99
CA LEU A 232 15.04 15.22 -13.66
C LEU A 232 13.59 15.52 -14.06
N TRP A 233 13.18 15.12 -15.26
CA TRP A 233 11.79 15.23 -15.69
C TRP A 233 10.84 14.49 -14.73
N SER A 234 11.16 13.24 -14.42
CA SER A 234 10.31 12.42 -13.56
C SER A 234 10.25 12.94 -12.11
N THR A 235 11.35 13.48 -11.57
CA THR A 235 11.37 14.19 -10.28
C THR A 235 10.50 15.45 -10.34
N THR A 236 10.59 16.21 -11.44
CA THR A 236 9.82 17.45 -11.65
C THR A 236 8.31 17.16 -11.73
N VAL A 237 7.92 16.11 -12.45
CA VAL A 237 6.52 15.65 -12.52
C VAL A 237 6.04 15.17 -11.15
N GLY A 238 6.86 14.44 -10.40
CA GLY A 238 6.56 14.01 -9.03
C GLY A 238 6.38 15.18 -8.07
N TRP A 239 7.25 16.19 -8.12
CA TRP A 239 7.10 17.43 -7.36
C TRP A 239 5.85 18.21 -7.76
N ALA A 240 5.60 18.38 -9.06
CA ALA A 240 4.42 19.07 -9.57
C ALA A 240 3.12 18.36 -9.19
N SER A 241 3.14 17.03 -8.98
CA SER A 241 1.96 16.29 -8.52
C SER A 241 1.45 16.75 -7.15
N TYR A 242 2.33 17.30 -6.30
CA TYR A 242 1.93 17.88 -5.03
C TYR A 242 1.05 19.12 -5.21
N LEU A 243 1.17 19.83 -6.34
CA LEU A 243 0.40 21.01 -6.66
C LEU A 243 -1.00 20.68 -7.19
N LEU A 244 -1.37 19.40 -7.33
CA LEU A 244 -2.72 19.06 -7.78
C LEU A 244 -3.73 19.17 -6.63
N PRO A 245 -4.93 19.72 -6.86
CA PRO A 245 -6.01 19.68 -5.89
C PRO A 245 -6.31 18.23 -5.55
N ARG A 246 -6.27 17.90 -4.25
CA ARG A 246 -6.73 16.59 -3.80
C ARG A 246 -8.23 16.52 -4.07
N ARG A 247 -8.64 15.73 -5.06
CA ARG A 247 -9.98 15.13 -5.01
C ARG A 247 -10.05 14.43 -3.67
N SER A 248 -11.06 14.73 -2.87
CA SER A 248 -11.31 14.12 -1.57
C SER A 248 -11.39 12.60 -1.72
N SER A 249 -10.25 11.94 -1.62
CA SER A 249 -10.13 10.50 -1.57
C SER A 249 -9.08 10.16 -0.52
N MET A 250 -9.52 10.12 0.72
CA MET A 250 -8.82 9.54 1.88
C MET A 250 -8.55 8.03 1.73
N LYS A 251 -8.29 7.50 0.52
CA LYS A 251 -8.21 6.05 0.26
C LYS A 251 -7.15 5.58 -0.73
N ALA A 252 -6.41 6.46 -1.41
CA ALA A 252 -5.54 6.03 -2.51
C ALA A 252 -4.03 6.06 -2.22
N ALA A 253 -3.57 6.65 -1.11
CA ALA A 253 -2.13 6.83 -0.84
C ALA A 253 -1.53 5.81 0.15
N ALA A 254 -2.35 5.02 0.85
CA ALA A 254 -1.92 4.01 1.82
C ALA A 254 -1.90 2.58 1.25
N ALA A 255 -1.88 2.39 -0.07
CA ALA A 255 -1.82 1.05 -0.63
C ALA A 255 -0.41 0.48 -0.43
N THR A 256 -0.18 -0.16 0.71
CA THR A 256 0.89 -1.16 0.86
C THR A 256 0.83 -2.03 -0.40
N PRO A 257 1.92 -2.21 -1.17
CA PRO A 257 1.86 -3.02 -2.38
C PRO A 257 1.20 -4.35 -2.04
N ILE A 258 0.18 -4.79 -2.78
CA ILE A 258 -0.57 -6.01 -2.46
C ILE A 258 -0.20 -7.07 -3.47
N THR A 259 0.27 -8.22 -3.01
CA THR A 259 0.46 -9.38 -3.88
C THR A 259 -0.73 -10.30 -3.75
N VAL A 260 -1.40 -10.56 -4.88
CA VAL A 260 -2.49 -11.52 -4.98
C VAL A 260 -1.98 -12.79 -5.65
N ARG A 261 -2.28 -13.94 -5.04
CA ARG A 261 -1.95 -15.25 -5.59
C ARG A 261 -2.89 -16.33 -5.07
N GLU A 262 -2.81 -17.51 -5.67
CA GLU A 262 -3.41 -18.72 -5.13
C GLU A 262 -2.83 -19.06 -3.76
N LEU A 263 -3.71 -19.57 -2.88
CA LEU A 263 -3.38 -19.96 -1.51
C LEU A 263 -2.62 -21.28 -1.48
N ARG A 264 -1.69 -21.40 -0.54
CA ARG A 264 -0.88 -22.58 -0.29
C ARG A 264 -1.12 -23.07 1.14
N PRO A 265 -0.94 -24.38 1.42
CA PRO A 265 -1.04 -24.90 2.78
C PRO A 265 -0.13 -24.18 3.80
N THR A 266 1.01 -23.65 3.35
CA THR A 266 1.93 -22.85 4.17
C THR A 266 1.35 -21.51 4.65
N ASP A 267 0.26 -21.03 4.03
CA ASP A 267 -0.36 -19.75 4.36
C ASP A 267 -1.34 -19.84 5.55
N ILE A 268 -1.65 -21.05 6.02
CA ILE A 268 -2.64 -21.29 7.09
C ILE A 268 -2.40 -20.44 8.34
N PRO A 269 -1.18 -20.28 8.88
CA PRO A 269 -0.98 -19.42 10.05
C PRO A 269 -1.43 -17.97 9.82
N ALA A 270 -1.10 -17.40 8.65
CA ALA A 270 -1.49 -16.04 8.29
C ALA A 270 -3.01 -15.94 8.06
N LEU A 271 -3.63 -16.96 7.49
CA LEU A 271 -5.07 -17.02 7.26
C LEU A 271 -5.85 -17.19 8.57
N MET A 272 -5.35 -17.97 9.54
CA MET A 272 -5.99 -18.09 10.85
C MET A 272 -5.97 -16.75 11.60
N ALA A 273 -4.88 -16.01 11.53
CA ALA A 273 -4.82 -14.66 12.09
C ALA A 273 -5.85 -13.71 11.43
N LEU A 274 -6.03 -13.81 10.11
CA LEU A 274 -7.04 -13.06 9.38
C LEU A 274 -8.47 -13.48 9.76
N GLU A 275 -8.75 -14.79 9.83
CA GLU A 275 -10.08 -15.32 10.19
C GLU A 275 -10.50 -14.85 11.59
N HIS A 276 -9.62 -14.95 12.58
CA HIS A 276 -9.90 -14.47 13.95
C HIS A 276 -10.08 -12.95 14.03
N ALA A 277 -9.49 -12.18 13.11
CA ALA A 277 -9.70 -10.74 13.04
C ALA A 277 -11.04 -10.36 12.39
N CYS A 278 -11.58 -11.20 11.51
CA CYS A 278 -12.80 -10.92 10.75
C CYS A 278 -14.06 -11.53 11.36
N TRP A 279 -13.96 -12.63 12.09
CA TRP A 279 -15.09 -13.46 12.50
C TRP A 279 -15.03 -13.81 13.99
N THR A 280 -16.22 -14.02 14.58
CA THR A 280 -16.34 -14.57 15.94
C THR A 280 -15.88 -16.03 15.99
N PRO A 281 -15.49 -16.57 17.15
CA PRO A 281 -15.05 -17.97 17.26
C PRO A 281 -16.04 -18.99 16.69
N GLU A 282 -17.34 -18.73 16.80
CA GLU A 282 -18.39 -19.61 16.27
C GLU A 282 -18.54 -19.52 14.74
N GLN A 283 -18.08 -18.43 14.13
CA GLN A 283 -18.21 -18.14 12.71
C GLN A 283 -16.91 -18.39 11.93
N ALA A 284 -15.76 -18.26 12.60
CA ALA A 284 -14.44 -18.40 12.00
C ALA A 284 -14.21 -19.83 11.49
N ALA A 285 -13.67 -19.94 10.28
CA ALA A 285 -13.28 -21.24 9.73
C ALA A 285 -12.06 -21.79 10.49
N GLN A 286 -12.04 -23.11 10.71
CA GLN A 286 -10.88 -23.77 11.31
C GLN A 286 -9.80 -24.03 10.26
N ALA A 287 -8.56 -24.23 10.71
CA ALA A 287 -7.43 -24.54 9.83
C ALA A 287 -7.71 -25.76 8.92
N SER A 288 -8.39 -26.78 9.46
CA SER A 288 -8.81 -27.96 8.71
C SER A 288 -9.78 -27.63 7.57
N ASP A 289 -10.70 -26.70 7.80
CA ASP A 289 -11.70 -26.28 6.80
C ASP A 289 -11.02 -25.53 5.66
N LEU A 290 -10.12 -24.60 5.99
CA LEU A 290 -9.35 -23.85 5.00
C LEU A 290 -8.48 -24.78 4.15
N LEU A 291 -7.80 -25.75 4.77
CA LEU A 291 -7.01 -26.76 4.08
C LEU A 291 -7.85 -27.68 3.19
N ASP A 292 -9.05 -28.06 3.62
CA ASP A 292 -9.97 -28.86 2.80
C ASP A 292 -10.44 -28.08 1.56
N ARG A 293 -10.79 -26.81 1.71
CA ARG A 293 -11.17 -25.93 0.59
C ARG A 293 -10.04 -25.81 -0.44
N MET A 294 -8.81 -25.57 0.01
CA MET A 294 -7.62 -25.49 -0.86
C MET A 294 -7.35 -26.82 -1.57
N ARG A 295 -7.56 -27.95 -0.90
CA ARG A 295 -7.33 -29.28 -1.49
C ARG A 295 -8.35 -29.59 -2.58
N ARG A 296 -9.61 -29.18 -2.42
CA ARG A 296 -10.69 -29.48 -3.38
C ARG A 296 -10.66 -28.56 -4.60
N HIS A 297 -10.38 -27.27 -4.39
CA HIS A 297 -10.52 -26.23 -5.42
C HIS A 297 -9.39 -25.18 -5.33
N PRO A 298 -8.11 -25.58 -5.51
CA PRO A 298 -6.96 -24.69 -5.31
C PRO A 298 -7.02 -23.44 -6.21
N GLU A 299 -7.50 -23.58 -7.45
CA GLU A 299 -7.61 -22.50 -8.43
C GLU A 299 -8.65 -21.42 -8.08
N TYR A 300 -9.49 -21.69 -7.07
CA TYR A 300 -10.53 -20.79 -6.59
C TYR A 300 -10.30 -20.32 -5.15
N CYS A 301 -9.08 -20.52 -4.64
CA CYS A 301 -8.65 -20.08 -3.32
C CYS A 301 -7.55 -19.02 -3.47
N LEU A 302 -7.91 -17.75 -3.25
CA LEU A 302 -7.02 -16.60 -3.46
C LEU A 302 -6.70 -15.90 -2.14
N GLY A 303 -5.47 -15.42 -2.02
CA GLY A 303 -5.02 -14.57 -0.91
C GLY A 303 -4.36 -13.30 -1.41
N ALA A 304 -4.62 -12.21 -0.70
CA ALA A 304 -3.92 -10.94 -0.84
C ALA A 304 -3.02 -10.74 0.37
N PHE A 305 -1.73 -10.52 0.13
CA PHE A 305 -0.71 -10.45 1.15
C PHE A 305 0.07 -9.14 1.08
N CYS A 306 0.53 -8.68 2.25
CA CYS A 306 1.59 -7.68 2.35
C CYS A 306 2.93 -8.34 1.94
N PRO A 307 3.60 -7.88 0.87
CA PRO A 307 4.86 -8.44 0.38
C PRO A 307 6.00 -8.30 1.40
N ARG A 308 5.94 -7.26 2.25
CA ARG A 308 6.97 -6.98 3.25
C ARG A 308 6.89 -7.93 4.44
N THR A 309 5.69 -8.18 4.95
CA THR A 309 5.49 -8.91 6.20
C THR A 309 4.95 -10.33 6.01
N GLY A 310 4.46 -10.67 4.81
CA GLY A 310 3.74 -11.91 4.55
C GLY A 310 2.34 -11.95 5.21
N LYS A 311 1.90 -10.88 5.87
CA LYS A 311 0.57 -10.81 6.52
C LYS A 311 -0.54 -10.98 5.48
N ALA A 312 -1.52 -11.83 5.76
CA ALA A 312 -2.74 -11.94 4.96
C ALA A 312 -3.64 -10.74 5.23
N LEU A 313 -3.98 -10.00 4.17
CA LEU A 313 -4.82 -8.80 4.20
C LEU A 313 -6.26 -9.12 3.77
N ALA A 314 -6.42 -10.07 2.85
CA ALA A 314 -7.70 -10.63 2.48
C ALA A 314 -7.56 -12.08 1.96
N SER A 315 -8.62 -12.86 2.05
CA SER A 315 -8.73 -14.21 1.48
C SER A 315 -10.09 -14.39 0.83
N LEU A 316 -10.12 -15.12 -0.29
CA LEU A 316 -11.34 -15.48 -1.02
C LEU A 316 -11.32 -16.98 -1.30
N PHE A 317 -12.36 -17.67 -0.86
CA PHE A 317 -12.59 -19.09 -1.15
C PHE A 317 -13.86 -19.24 -1.97
N MET A 318 -13.74 -19.91 -3.11
CA MET A 318 -14.88 -20.24 -3.96
C MET A 318 -14.83 -21.69 -4.41
N LYS A 319 -15.94 -22.16 -4.97
CA LYS A 319 -15.98 -23.45 -5.67
C LYS A 319 -16.90 -23.42 -6.89
N PRO A 320 -16.69 -24.32 -7.87
CA PRO A 320 -17.67 -24.64 -8.89
C PRO A 320 -19.02 -25.07 -8.30
N SER A 321 -20.10 -24.67 -8.95
CA SER A 321 -21.47 -25.01 -8.58
C SER A 321 -22.41 -24.95 -9.80
N SER A 322 -23.71 -25.13 -9.58
CA SER A 322 -24.75 -24.96 -10.60
C SER A 322 -25.98 -24.30 -10.00
N THR A 323 -26.80 -23.64 -10.84
CA THR A 323 -28.07 -23.07 -10.39
C THR A 323 -28.97 -24.13 -9.74
N HIS A 324 -28.97 -25.36 -10.28
CA HIS A 324 -29.72 -26.47 -9.71
C HIS A 324 -29.21 -26.86 -8.31
N ALA A 325 -27.89 -27.01 -8.12
CA ALA A 325 -27.34 -27.34 -6.81
C ALA A 325 -27.65 -26.24 -5.78
N MET A 326 -27.59 -24.98 -6.20
CA MET A 326 -27.87 -23.83 -5.33
C MET A 326 -29.34 -23.71 -4.94
N SER A 327 -30.29 -24.09 -5.80
CA SER A 327 -31.72 -24.10 -5.45
C SER A 327 -32.10 -25.25 -4.49
N GLN A 328 -31.29 -26.31 -4.43
CA GLN A 328 -31.50 -27.43 -3.51
C GLN A 328 -30.88 -27.21 -2.13
N ALA A 329 -29.95 -26.27 -1.98
CA ALA A 329 -29.34 -25.99 -0.68
C ALA A 329 -30.39 -25.52 0.34
N ARG A 330 -30.27 -26.01 1.58
CA ARG A 330 -31.13 -25.60 2.71
C ARG A 330 -30.32 -24.90 3.80
N THR A 331 -29.04 -25.25 3.93
CA THR A 331 -28.10 -24.65 4.87
C THR A 331 -26.87 -24.08 4.15
N TRP A 332 -26.09 -23.23 4.82
CA TRP A 332 -24.78 -22.80 4.30
C TRP A 332 -23.83 -23.98 4.09
N ARG A 333 -23.92 -25.00 4.95
CA ARG A 333 -23.12 -26.22 4.86
C ARG A 333 -23.45 -27.01 3.59
N ASP A 334 -24.73 -27.13 3.22
CA ASP A 334 -25.15 -27.75 1.96
C ASP A 334 -24.55 -27.02 0.75
N CYS A 335 -24.47 -25.68 0.82
CA CYS A 335 -23.84 -24.90 -0.24
C CYS A 335 -22.36 -25.27 -0.42
N ILE A 336 -21.64 -25.65 0.63
CA ILE A 336 -20.22 -26.02 0.60
C ILE A 336 -20.01 -27.50 0.27
N GLU A 337 -20.74 -28.38 0.93
CA GLU A 337 -20.57 -29.84 0.82
C GLU A 337 -21.27 -30.42 -0.42
N GLY A 338 -22.25 -29.73 -0.98
CA GLY A 338 -22.97 -30.17 -2.18
C GLY A 338 -22.01 -30.49 -3.34
N ARG A 339 -22.03 -31.74 -3.80
CA ARG A 339 -21.29 -32.19 -4.98
C ARG A 339 -21.76 -31.39 -6.20
N ALA A 340 -20.84 -31.00 -7.07
CA ALA A 340 -21.19 -30.66 -8.44
C ALA A 340 -21.85 -31.91 -9.04
N VAL A 341 -23.18 -31.86 -9.24
CA VAL A 341 -23.89 -32.95 -9.91
C VAL A 341 -23.21 -33.17 -11.26
N ASN A 342 -22.90 -34.44 -11.53
CA ASN A 342 -22.19 -34.95 -12.69
C ASN A 342 -22.27 -34.04 -13.93
N THR A 343 -21.08 -33.77 -14.47
CA THR A 343 -20.76 -33.16 -15.77
C THR A 343 -21.38 -33.86 -16.99
N ALA A 344 -22.37 -34.74 -16.80
CA ALA A 344 -23.09 -35.45 -17.87
C ALA A 344 -24.15 -34.57 -18.57
N THR A 345 -24.47 -33.38 -18.04
CA THR A 345 -25.30 -32.37 -18.72
C THR A 345 -24.71 -30.96 -18.58
N GLY A 346 -23.50 -30.79 -19.11
CA GLY A 346 -22.89 -29.48 -19.37
C GLY A 346 -22.09 -28.86 -18.20
N PRO A 347 -21.14 -27.96 -18.49
CA PRO A 347 -20.39 -27.29 -17.43
C PRO A 347 -21.34 -26.41 -16.62
N GLY A 348 -21.42 -26.66 -15.32
CA GLY A 348 -22.06 -25.73 -14.38
C GLY A 348 -21.42 -24.36 -14.61
N ASN A 349 -22.20 -23.38 -15.07
CA ASN A 349 -21.68 -22.04 -15.38
C ASN A 349 -21.81 -21.12 -14.15
N ALA A 350 -21.63 -21.66 -12.94
CA ALA A 350 -21.79 -20.92 -11.70
C ALA A 350 -20.67 -21.20 -10.70
N LEU A 351 -20.23 -20.16 -9.99
CA LEU A 351 -19.38 -20.30 -8.81
C LEU A 351 -20.19 -20.03 -7.55
N PHE A 352 -19.83 -20.67 -6.44
CA PHE A 352 -20.31 -20.31 -5.11
C PHE A 352 -19.17 -19.71 -4.29
N GLY A 353 -19.37 -18.51 -3.75
CA GLY A 353 -18.46 -17.87 -2.81
C GLY A 353 -18.64 -18.45 -1.42
N ILE A 354 -17.64 -19.18 -0.94
CA ILE A 354 -17.64 -19.84 0.38
C ILE A 354 -17.37 -18.81 1.47
N SER A 355 -16.28 -18.04 1.33
CA SER A 355 -15.94 -16.97 2.26
C SER A 355 -15.09 -15.88 1.59
N LEU A 356 -15.24 -14.65 2.08
CA LEU A 356 -14.39 -13.50 1.77
C LEU A 356 -14.07 -12.79 3.08
N SER A 357 -12.84 -12.97 3.57
CA SER A 357 -12.35 -12.36 4.82
C SER A 357 -11.38 -11.25 4.46
N SER A 358 -11.47 -10.09 5.11
CA SER A 358 -10.59 -8.96 4.83
C SER A 358 -10.53 -7.95 5.96
N ILE A 359 -9.32 -7.44 6.18
CA ILE A 359 -9.02 -6.29 7.06
C ILE A 359 -8.56 -5.06 6.25
N ASP A 360 -8.55 -5.17 4.91
CA ASP A 360 -8.06 -4.14 4.00
C ASP A 360 -8.94 -4.07 2.72
N PRO A 361 -9.71 -2.98 2.52
CA PRO A 361 -10.55 -2.81 1.35
C PRO A 361 -9.81 -2.85 0.00
N GLU A 362 -8.57 -2.39 -0.06
CA GLU A 362 -7.76 -2.43 -1.28
C GLU A 362 -7.29 -3.85 -1.59
N ALA A 363 -7.07 -4.68 -0.57
CA ALA A 363 -6.78 -6.11 -0.74
C ALA A 363 -7.96 -6.85 -1.39
N VAL A 364 -9.20 -6.49 -1.04
CA VAL A 364 -10.41 -7.03 -1.70
C VAL A 364 -10.47 -6.61 -3.16
N LYS A 365 -10.20 -5.34 -3.47
CA LYS A 365 -10.15 -4.85 -4.86
C LYS A 365 -9.07 -5.57 -5.66
N ALA A 366 -7.91 -5.79 -5.07
CA ALA A 366 -6.81 -6.52 -5.69
C ALA A 366 -7.21 -7.98 -5.98
N ILE A 367 -7.85 -8.68 -5.03
CA ILE A 367 -8.38 -10.04 -5.23
C ILE A 367 -9.34 -10.07 -6.41
N PHE A 368 -10.31 -9.15 -6.46
CA PHE A 368 -11.26 -9.11 -7.58
C PHE A 368 -10.58 -8.76 -8.90
N GLY A 369 -9.54 -7.95 -8.86
CA GLY A 369 -8.74 -7.64 -10.04
C GLY A 369 -8.04 -8.85 -10.62
N TYR A 370 -7.51 -9.73 -9.76
CA TYR A 370 -6.99 -11.03 -10.17
C TYR A 370 -8.12 -11.96 -10.64
N PHE A 371 -9.19 -12.07 -9.86
CA PHE A 371 -10.26 -13.05 -10.07
C PHE A 371 -11.05 -12.84 -11.37
N TRP A 372 -11.44 -11.61 -11.69
CA TRP A 372 -12.40 -11.36 -12.77
C TRP A 372 -11.93 -11.81 -14.18
N PRO A 373 -10.69 -11.54 -14.61
CA PRO A 373 -10.16 -12.08 -15.86
C PRO A 373 -10.17 -13.61 -15.92
N HIS A 374 -9.81 -14.27 -14.81
CA HIS A 374 -9.82 -15.73 -14.72
C HIS A 374 -11.25 -16.29 -14.75
N ALA A 375 -12.20 -15.61 -14.11
CA ALA A 375 -13.61 -15.98 -14.13
C ALA A 375 -14.19 -15.92 -15.56
N LEU A 376 -13.88 -14.85 -16.31
CA LEU A 376 -14.25 -14.73 -17.72
C LEU A 376 -13.61 -15.80 -18.59
N LYS A 377 -12.31 -16.08 -18.39
CA LYS A 377 -11.57 -17.10 -19.12
C LYS A 377 -12.13 -18.50 -18.88
N GLY A 378 -12.55 -18.81 -17.65
CA GLY A 378 -13.27 -20.05 -17.30
C GLY A 378 -14.67 -20.13 -17.92
N GLY A 379 -15.23 -19.02 -18.39
CA GLY A 379 -16.58 -18.95 -18.94
C GLY A 379 -17.68 -19.06 -17.88
N TRP A 380 -17.39 -18.63 -16.66
CA TRP A 380 -18.37 -18.57 -15.58
C TRP A 380 -19.42 -17.50 -15.87
N ARG A 381 -20.69 -17.82 -15.61
CA ARG A 381 -21.83 -16.93 -15.91
C ARG A 381 -22.46 -16.34 -14.67
N TYR A 382 -22.55 -17.13 -13.61
CA TYR A 382 -23.20 -16.73 -12.36
C TYR A 382 -22.24 -16.88 -11.18
N ILE A 383 -22.44 -16.04 -10.17
CA ILE A 383 -21.82 -16.21 -8.86
C ILE A 383 -22.94 -16.22 -7.83
N PHE A 384 -22.95 -17.23 -6.99
CA PHE A 384 -23.81 -17.35 -5.82
C PHE A 384 -23.02 -17.00 -4.57
N LEU A 385 -23.67 -16.36 -3.60
CA LEU A 385 -23.10 -16.16 -2.27
C LEU A 385 -24.20 -16.16 -1.22
N GLY A 386 -23.84 -16.56 0.00
CA GLY A 386 -24.69 -16.42 1.18
C GLY A 386 -24.56 -15.05 1.80
N SER A 387 -25.65 -14.51 2.35
CA SER A 387 -25.62 -13.31 3.18
C SER A 387 -26.55 -13.47 4.39
N PRO A 388 -26.10 -13.09 5.61
CA PRO A 388 -27.03 -12.78 6.69
C PRO A 388 -27.89 -11.56 6.33
N ILE A 389 -28.92 -11.33 7.14
CA ILE A 389 -29.89 -10.23 7.02
C ILE A 389 -30.01 -9.48 8.36
N PRO A 390 -28.99 -8.68 8.73
CA PRO A 390 -28.78 -8.15 10.09
C PRO A 390 -29.88 -7.22 10.62
N GLY A 391 -30.78 -6.72 9.77
CA GLY A 391 -31.89 -5.87 10.21
C GLY A 391 -33.18 -6.64 10.55
N LEU A 392 -33.23 -7.96 10.31
CA LEU A 392 -34.46 -8.75 10.49
C LEU A 392 -35.04 -8.64 11.90
N LYS A 393 -34.21 -8.90 12.93
CA LYS A 393 -34.66 -8.90 14.33
C LYS A 393 -35.30 -7.56 14.73
N SER A 394 -34.70 -6.45 14.32
CA SER A 394 -35.21 -5.10 14.62
C SER A 394 -36.47 -4.77 13.80
N TRP A 395 -36.54 -5.22 12.54
CA TRP A 395 -37.74 -5.03 11.72
C TRP A 395 -38.95 -5.78 12.29
N LEU A 396 -38.77 -7.01 12.77
CA LEU A 396 -39.84 -7.80 13.38
C LEU A 396 -40.41 -7.18 14.66
N GLN A 397 -39.63 -6.37 15.40
CA GLN A 397 -40.14 -5.63 16.57
C GLN A 397 -41.23 -4.63 16.20
N SER A 398 -41.14 -4.04 15.00
CA SER A 398 -42.15 -3.10 14.48
C SER A 398 -43.18 -3.77 13.56
N HIS A 399 -42.97 -5.04 13.20
CA HIS A 399 -43.84 -5.82 12.31
C HIS A 399 -44.04 -7.23 12.88
N PRO A 400 -44.86 -7.40 13.95
CA PRO A 400 -44.97 -8.66 14.69
C PRO A 400 -45.51 -9.84 13.86
N GLN A 401 -46.30 -9.55 12.82
CA GLN A 401 -46.84 -10.56 11.89
C GLN A 401 -45.90 -10.82 10.68
N GLY A 402 -44.74 -10.17 10.64
CA GLY A 402 -43.77 -10.30 9.57
C GLY A 402 -42.97 -11.59 9.65
N ASN A 403 -42.27 -11.91 8.57
CA ASN A 403 -41.30 -13.00 8.52
C ASN A 403 -40.10 -12.63 7.65
N ALA A 404 -39.08 -13.49 7.60
CA ALA A 404 -37.87 -13.23 6.83
C ALA A 404 -38.15 -13.02 5.33
N HIS A 405 -39.08 -13.78 4.74
CA HIS A 405 -39.45 -13.61 3.33
C HIS A 405 -40.07 -12.24 3.06
N ALA A 406 -40.97 -11.77 3.93
CA ALA A 406 -41.58 -10.44 3.82
C ALA A 406 -40.52 -9.34 4.01
N TYR A 407 -39.59 -9.51 4.94
CA TYR A 407 -38.54 -8.54 5.25
C TYR A 407 -37.57 -8.33 4.08
N VAL A 408 -37.08 -9.39 3.44
CA VAL A 408 -36.08 -9.26 2.37
C VAL A 408 -36.63 -8.61 1.10
N GLN A 409 -37.96 -8.59 0.95
CA GLN A 409 -38.65 -7.88 -0.13
C GLN A 409 -38.84 -6.39 0.16
N GLN A 410 -38.68 -5.94 1.41
CA GLN A 410 -38.84 -4.53 1.75
C GLN A 410 -37.82 -3.66 1.04
N ARG A 411 -38.24 -2.46 0.66
CA ARG A 411 -37.42 -1.47 -0.06
C ARG A 411 -37.54 -0.09 0.59
N ARG A 412 -36.45 0.68 0.57
CA ARG A 412 -36.42 2.10 0.92
C ARG A 412 -35.73 2.86 -0.21
N ARG A 413 -36.44 3.80 -0.84
CA ARG A 413 -35.96 4.56 -2.01
C ARG A 413 -35.42 3.64 -3.13
N GLY A 414 -36.16 2.58 -3.44
CA GLY A 414 -35.82 1.62 -4.50
C GLY A 414 -34.70 0.61 -4.18
N LEU A 415 -34.08 0.68 -3.00
CA LEU A 415 -33.02 -0.25 -2.58
C LEU A 415 -33.52 -1.22 -1.49
N PRO A 416 -32.94 -2.42 -1.35
CA PRO A 416 -33.24 -3.32 -0.22
C PRO A 416 -33.23 -2.59 1.11
N LEU A 417 -34.21 -2.88 1.97
CA LEU A 417 -34.29 -2.30 3.30
C LEU A 417 -33.11 -2.76 4.17
N ASP A 418 -32.79 -4.05 4.10
CA ASP A 418 -31.67 -4.64 4.83
C ASP A 418 -30.33 -4.03 4.39
N PRO A 419 -29.46 -3.60 5.33
CA PRO A 419 -28.22 -2.91 4.98
C PRO A 419 -27.22 -3.81 4.24
N GLN A 420 -27.18 -5.10 4.55
CA GLN A 420 -26.25 -6.02 3.90
C GLN A 420 -26.73 -6.40 2.49
N LEU A 421 -28.04 -6.62 2.32
CA LEU A 421 -28.62 -6.82 0.99
C LEU A 421 -28.46 -5.57 0.11
N ARG A 422 -28.57 -4.37 0.70
CA ARG A 422 -28.34 -3.12 -0.01
C ARG A 422 -26.90 -3.02 -0.53
N TYR A 423 -25.92 -3.40 0.30
CA TYR A 423 -24.52 -3.46 -0.09
C TYR A 423 -24.30 -4.40 -1.29
N TYR A 424 -24.83 -5.63 -1.23
CA TYR A 424 -24.72 -6.60 -2.32
C TYR A 424 -25.47 -6.20 -3.58
N HIS A 425 -26.63 -5.55 -3.44
CA HIS A 425 -27.40 -5.02 -4.56
C HIS A 425 -26.59 -3.99 -5.38
N GLY A 426 -25.82 -3.13 -4.71
CA GLY A 426 -24.89 -2.19 -5.34
C GLY A 426 -23.78 -2.88 -6.14
N LYS A 427 -23.43 -4.10 -5.76
CA LYS A 427 -22.40 -4.94 -6.42
C LYS A 427 -22.95 -5.89 -7.49
N GLY A 428 -24.23 -5.76 -7.85
CA GLY A 428 -24.86 -6.56 -8.91
C GLY A 428 -25.49 -7.88 -8.45
N PHE A 429 -25.47 -8.18 -7.15
CA PHE A 429 -26.20 -9.32 -6.57
C PHE A 429 -27.63 -8.88 -6.25
N ARG A 430 -28.48 -8.87 -7.28
CA ARG A 430 -29.85 -8.32 -7.21
C ARG A 430 -30.93 -9.38 -7.09
N HIS A 431 -30.60 -10.65 -7.33
CA HIS A 431 -31.55 -11.75 -7.29
C HIS A 431 -31.39 -12.55 -5.99
N ILE A 432 -32.47 -12.67 -5.23
CA ILE A 432 -32.57 -13.57 -4.08
C ILE A 432 -33.07 -14.92 -4.61
N GLU A 433 -32.23 -15.93 -4.53
CA GLU A 433 -32.54 -17.30 -4.97
C GLU A 433 -33.34 -18.05 -3.91
N ALA A 434 -32.98 -17.86 -2.64
CA ALA A 434 -33.65 -18.48 -1.50
C ALA A 434 -33.52 -17.62 -0.24
N VAL A 435 -34.51 -17.73 0.64
CA VAL A 435 -34.45 -17.28 2.03
C VAL A 435 -34.43 -18.54 2.88
N LEU A 436 -33.39 -18.70 3.70
CA LEU A 436 -33.05 -19.96 4.33
C LEU A 436 -33.05 -19.77 5.85
N PRO A 437 -33.93 -20.46 6.62
CA PRO A 437 -33.83 -20.49 8.08
C PRO A 437 -32.64 -21.35 8.50
N ASN A 438 -32.03 -21.05 9.66
CA ASN A 438 -30.85 -21.76 10.19
C ASN A 438 -29.70 -21.85 9.17
N TYR A 439 -29.53 -20.81 8.35
CA TYR A 439 -28.55 -20.77 7.28
C TYR A 439 -27.13 -20.63 7.83
N PHE A 440 -26.93 -19.66 8.74
CA PHE A 440 -25.64 -19.31 9.32
C PHE A 440 -25.84 -18.70 10.70
N PRO A 441 -25.03 -19.07 11.72
CA PRO A 441 -25.15 -18.52 13.08
C PRO A 441 -24.97 -17.01 13.09
N HIS A 442 -26.06 -16.28 13.32
CA HIS A 442 -26.08 -14.83 13.31
C HIS A 442 -27.33 -14.30 14.05
N ALA A 443 -27.15 -13.97 15.34
CA ALA A 443 -28.24 -13.61 16.25
C ALA A 443 -29.14 -12.45 15.76
N ARG A 444 -28.58 -11.45 15.06
CA ARG A 444 -29.34 -10.32 14.52
C ARG A 444 -30.24 -10.70 13.34
N SER A 445 -29.91 -11.80 12.68
CA SER A 445 -30.70 -12.38 11.60
C SER A 445 -31.58 -13.54 12.06
N LEU A 446 -31.61 -13.84 13.37
CA LEU A 446 -32.31 -15.01 13.89
C LEU A 446 -31.91 -16.28 13.10
N ASP A 447 -30.61 -16.38 12.81
CA ASP A 447 -29.97 -17.42 12.00
C ASP A 447 -30.52 -17.61 10.58
N HIS A 448 -31.34 -16.67 10.09
CA HIS A 448 -31.76 -16.64 8.70
C HIS A 448 -30.65 -16.07 7.81
N GLY A 449 -30.59 -16.58 6.60
CA GLY A 449 -29.76 -16.05 5.53
C GLY A 449 -30.50 -16.01 4.22
N VAL A 450 -29.88 -15.39 3.23
CA VAL A 450 -30.33 -15.43 1.85
C VAL A 450 -29.22 -15.94 0.95
N LEU A 451 -29.62 -16.69 -0.06
CA LEU A 451 -28.76 -17.06 -1.17
C LEU A 451 -28.96 -16.03 -2.29
N LEU A 452 -27.90 -15.30 -2.62
CA LEU A 452 -27.92 -14.27 -3.64
C LEU A 452 -27.26 -14.76 -4.92
N ARG A 453 -27.81 -14.36 -6.06
CA ARG A 453 -27.25 -14.62 -7.39
C ARG A 453 -26.84 -13.31 -8.07
N GLY A 454 -25.57 -13.26 -8.48
CA GLY A 454 -24.98 -12.22 -9.32
C GLY A 454 -24.61 -12.77 -10.70
N GLN A 455 -24.50 -11.89 -11.68
CA GLN A 455 -24.03 -12.23 -13.01
C GLN A 455 -22.57 -11.77 -13.18
N VAL A 456 -21.72 -12.63 -13.73
CA VAL A 456 -20.35 -12.26 -14.08
C VAL A 456 -20.40 -11.20 -15.20
N PRO A 457 -19.82 -10.00 -15.01
CA PRO A 457 -19.84 -8.95 -16.02
C PRO A 457 -19.21 -9.44 -17.32
N GLY A 458 -19.88 -9.23 -18.46
CA GLY A 458 -19.37 -9.65 -19.77
C GLY A 458 -19.53 -11.14 -20.10
N ALA A 459 -20.10 -11.97 -19.20
CA ALA A 459 -20.24 -13.41 -19.42
C ALA A 459 -21.06 -13.82 -20.66
N ARG A 460 -21.88 -12.92 -21.21
CA ARG A 460 -22.59 -13.16 -22.49
C ARG A 460 -21.63 -13.42 -23.66
N TRP A 461 -20.39 -12.96 -23.57
CA TRP A 461 -19.35 -13.16 -24.57
C TRP A 461 -18.36 -14.28 -24.20
N ALA A 462 -18.76 -15.21 -23.31
CA ALA A 462 -17.91 -16.32 -22.87
C ALA A 462 -17.16 -17.08 -23.99
N PRO A 463 -17.77 -17.38 -25.17
CA PRO A 463 -17.04 -18.03 -26.26
C PRO A 463 -15.84 -17.22 -26.77
N LEU A 464 -15.95 -15.89 -26.75
CA LEU A 464 -14.89 -14.97 -27.17
C LEU A 464 -13.79 -14.87 -26.10
N TRP A 465 -14.16 -14.75 -24.83
CA TRP A 465 -13.19 -14.75 -23.72
C TRP A 465 -12.38 -16.03 -23.63
N ARG A 466 -13.00 -17.19 -23.89
CA ARG A 466 -12.30 -18.48 -23.91
C ARG A 466 -11.20 -18.54 -24.98
N ARG A 467 -11.37 -17.86 -26.11
CA ARG A 467 -10.41 -17.81 -27.22
C ARG A 467 -9.30 -16.77 -27.01
N LEU A 468 -9.56 -15.67 -26.30
CA LEU A 468 -8.57 -14.62 -26.06
C LEU A 468 -7.50 -15.06 -25.04
N PRO A 469 -6.21 -14.70 -25.22
CA PRO A 469 -5.20 -14.93 -24.19
C PRO A 469 -5.55 -14.18 -22.89
N LEU A 470 -5.23 -14.77 -21.73
CA LEU A 470 -5.55 -14.19 -20.43
C LEU A 470 -4.94 -12.78 -20.26
N SER A 471 -3.73 -12.57 -20.77
CA SER A 471 -3.03 -11.27 -20.76
C SER A 471 -3.84 -10.15 -21.42
N HIS A 472 -4.60 -10.47 -22.47
CA HIS A 472 -5.43 -9.50 -23.17
C HIS A 472 -6.68 -9.15 -22.35
N ILE A 473 -7.29 -10.14 -21.70
CA ILE A 473 -8.43 -9.93 -20.79
C ILE A 473 -7.99 -9.07 -19.57
N GLN A 474 -6.80 -9.34 -19.03
CA GLN A 474 -6.19 -8.54 -17.96
C GLN A 474 -5.91 -7.10 -18.40
N ALA A 475 -5.39 -6.88 -19.60
CA ALA A 475 -5.20 -5.53 -20.14
C ALA A 475 -6.52 -4.75 -20.29
N MET A 476 -7.61 -5.45 -20.61
CA MET A 476 -8.96 -4.88 -20.74
C MET A 476 -9.69 -4.70 -19.40
N GLN A 477 -9.13 -5.17 -18.28
CA GLN A 477 -9.80 -5.22 -16.98
C GLN A 477 -10.30 -3.85 -16.51
N ARG A 478 -9.52 -2.78 -16.70
CA ARG A 478 -9.89 -1.40 -16.31
C ARG A 478 -11.15 -0.90 -17.02
N TRP A 479 -11.44 -1.42 -18.21
CA TRP A 479 -12.59 -1.05 -19.02
C TRP A 479 -13.80 -1.96 -18.77
N LEU A 480 -13.54 -3.26 -18.56
CA LEU A 480 -14.58 -4.28 -18.36
C LEU A 480 -15.18 -4.24 -16.96
N PHE A 481 -14.35 -3.97 -15.96
CA PHE A 481 -14.73 -3.93 -14.55
C PHE A 481 -14.50 -2.52 -14.04
N ARG A 482 -15.50 -1.65 -14.19
CA ARG A 482 -15.58 -0.42 -13.40
C ARG A 482 -15.80 -0.83 -11.94
N LEU A 483 -14.73 -1.22 -11.27
CA LEU A 483 -14.74 -1.41 -9.82
C LEU A 483 -14.81 0.01 -9.22
N PRO A 484 -15.86 0.35 -8.47
CA PRO A 484 -15.95 1.63 -7.78
C PRO A 484 -14.87 1.80 -6.70
#